data_AF-A0AA35WA69-F1
#
_entry.id   AF-A0AA35WA69-F1
#
_cell.length_a   1.000
_cell.length_b   1.000
_cell.length_c   1.000
_cell.angle_alpha   90.00
_cell.angle_beta   90.00
_cell.angle_gamma   90.00
#
_symmetry.space_group_name_H-M   'P 1'
#
loop_
_entity.id
_entity.type
_entity.pdbx_description
1 polymer ?
#
loop_
_entity_poly.entity_id
_entity_poly.type
_entity_poly.pdbx_seq_one_letter_code
_entity_poly.pdbx_strand_id
1 'polypeptide(L)'
;MDVFELCGRLYAVLLLCQCLLQRLVHSKDESCKYKLEPLWTASLRDSPLAATPTFFDVDGDGYGDIVAPSFSGEVWSVHGESGHIVDNWPFYLEERAFHSSPLVYDVNKDGVLEFLLATSDGEIVFLHTNNSLLHGETIKIAPLKVRREWYKLDKEYIDKIAHELGKQLGDSERLRIVSGE
;
A
#
# COMPACT_ATOMS: atom_id res chain seq x y z
N MET A 1 4.87 -34.19 13.69
CA MET A 1 3.76 -35.06 13.25
C MET A 1 2.48 -34.42 13.73
N ASP A 2 1.81 -33.79 12.76
CA ASP A 2 0.44 -33.29 12.67
C ASP A 2 -0.41 -33.13 13.92
N VAL A 3 -0.86 -31.89 14.15
CA VAL A 3 -2.25 -31.61 14.50
C VAL A 3 -2.65 -30.27 13.85
N PHE A 4 -3.31 -30.34 12.70
CA PHE A 4 -4.11 -29.24 12.13
C PHE A 4 -5.57 -29.52 12.47
N GLU A 5 -6.09 -28.84 13.48
CA GLU A 5 -7.51 -28.51 13.60
C GLU A 5 -7.65 -27.48 14.72
N LEU A 6 -8.09 -26.25 14.39
CA LEU A 6 -8.90 -25.43 15.30
C LEU A 6 -9.53 -24.26 14.53
N CYS A 7 -10.76 -24.54 14.13
CA CYS A 7 -11.86 -23.61 13.96
C CYS A 7 -11.91 -22.56 15.10
N GLY A 8 -12.10 -21.27 14.80
CA GLY A 8 -12.53 -20.31 15.83
C GLY A 8 -12.18 -18.81 15.66
N ARG A 9 -12.90 -18.13 14.75
CA ARG A 9 -13.47 -16.76 14.84
C ARG A 9 -12.86 -15.72 15.81
N LEU A 10 -12.58 -14.51 15.30
CA LEU A 10 -12.80 -13.25 16.04
C LEU A 10 -13.74 -12.32 15.24
N TYR A 11 -14.85 -11.95 15.87
CA TYR A 11 -15.86 -11.01 15.36
C TYR A 11 -15.63 -9.61 15.92
N ALA A 12 -15.88 -8.57 15.11
CA ALA A 12 -16.46 -7.31 15.59
C ALA A 12 -16.90 -6.40 14.42
N VAL A 13 -18.21 -6.33 14.11
CA VAL A 13 -18.88 -5.08 13.68
C VAL A 13 -20.31 -5.09 14.21
N LEU A 14 -20.71 -3.95 14.78
CA LEU A 14 -21.94 -3.69 15.53
C LEU A 14 -23.25 -3.96 14.76
N LEU A 15 -24.25 -4.38 15.55
CA LEU A 15 -25.65 -4.64 15.23
C LEU A 15 -26.42 -3.42 14.72
N LEU A 16 -27.32 -3.62 13.73
CA LEU A 16 -28.79 -3.46 13.87
C LEU A 16 -29.50 -3.48 12.49
N CYS A 17 -30.00 -4.65 12.07
CA CYS A 17 -31.35 -4.80 11.51
C CYS A 17 -31.68 -6.30 11.41
N GLN A 18 -32.64 -6.76 12.20
CA GLN A 18 -33.11 -8.14 12.24
C GLN A 18 -33.97 -8.49 11.03
N CYS A 19 -33.88 -9.77 10.64
CA CYS A 19 -34.93 -10.57 10.01
C CYS A 19 -35.51 -10.06 8.68
N LEU A 20 -34.98 -10.55 7.56
CA LEU A 20 -35.74 -11.17 6.46
C LEU A 20 -34.79 -11.62 5.36
N LEU A 21 -35.10 -12.77 4.73
CA LEU A 21 -34.36 -13.48 3.68
C LEU A 21 -33.18 -14.36 4.13
N GLN A 22 -33.46 -15.32 5.01
CA GLN A 22 -32.99 -16.69 4.74
C GLN A 22 -33.78 -17.25 3.55
N ARG A 23 -33.24 -17.11 2.33
CA ARG A 23 -33.47 -17.93 1.13
C ARG A 23 -32.98 -17.12 -0.06
N LEU A 24 -32.26 -17.79 -0.97
CA LEU A 24 -31.40 -17.25 -2.03
C LEU A 24 -30.01 -16.91 -1.45
N VAL A 25 -29.01 -17.79 -1.46
CA VAL A 25 -28.54 -18.64 -2.55
C VAL A 25 -27.96 -19.92 -1.94
N HIS A 26 -28.69 -21.03 -2.04
CA HIS A 26 -28.10 -22.36 -2.00
C HIS A 26 -28.02 -22.82 -3.46
N SER A 27 -27.10 -22.22 -4.20
CA SER A 27 -26.75 -22.67 -5.53
C SER A 27 -25.88 -23.91 -5.35
N LYS A 28 -26.47 -25.10 -5.51
CA LYS A 28 -25.74 -26.36 -5.68
C LYS A 28 -25.01 -26.38 -7.02
N ASP A 29 -24.04 -25.49 -7.18
CA ASP A 29 -23.02 -25.54 -8.22
C ASP A 29 -21.74 -24.91 -7.64
N GLU A 30 -21.17 -25.58 -6.64
CA GLU A 30 -19.96 -25.12 -5.92
C GLU A 30 -18.70 -25.88 -6.35
N SER A 31 -18.65 -26.35 -7.60
CA SER A 31 -17.36 -26.68 -8.20
C SER A 31 -16.81 -25.40 -8.83
N CYS A 32 -15.77 -24.83 -8.26
CA CYS A 32 -15.01 -23.79 -8.95
C CYS A 32 -14.60 -24.36 -10.32
N LYS A 33 -15.12 -23.78 -11.42
CA LYS A 33 -14.83 -24.24 -12.79
C LYS A 33 -13.36 -24.07 -13.17
N TYR A 34 -12.61 -23.33 -12.35
CA TYR A 34 -11.20 -23.04 -12.57
C TYR A 34 -10.36 -23.90 -11.63
N LYS A 35 -9.51 -24.73 -12.22
CA LYS A 35 -8.41 -25.37 -11.49
C LYS A 35 -7.31 -24.32 -11.34
N LEU A 36 -7.25 -23.69 -10.17
CA LEU A 36 -6.20 -22.75 -9.82
C LEU A 36 -5.01 -23.53 -9.28
N GLU A 37 -3.85 -23.38 -9.91
CA GLU A 37 -2.58 -23.90 -9.42
C GLU A 37 -1.65 -22.70 -9.16
N PRO A 38 -0.93 -22.68 -8.03
CA PRO A 38 0.03 -21.63 -7.77
C PRO A 38 1.14 -21.71 -8.83
N LEU A 39 1.47 -20.58 -9.46
CA LEU A 39 2.60 -20.51 -10.38
C LEU A 39 3.91 -20.66 -9.61
N TRP A 40 4.05 -19.88 -8.55
CA TRP A 40 5.20 -19.90 -7.65
C TRP A 40 4.81 -19.33 -6.29
N THR A 41 5.66 -19.59 -5.29
CA THR A 41 5.59 -18.97 -3.97
C THR A 41 6.98 -18.47 -3.60
N ALA A 42 7.08 -17.22 -3.18
CA ALA A 42 8.32 -16.61 -2.73
C ALA A 42 8.26 -16.32 -1.23
N SER A 43 9.28 -16.78 -0.50
CA SER A 43 9.47 -16.45 0.92
C SER A 43 10.48 -15.31 1.02
N LEU A 44 9.99 -14.10 1.32
CA LEU A 44 10.82 -12.90 1.41
C LEU A 44 11.59 -12.86 2.74
N ARG A 45 10.86 -12.68 3.84
CA ARG A 45 11.36 -12.67 5.23
C ARG A 45 10.22 -12.82 6.23
N ASP A 46 10.53 -12.80 7.52
CA ASP A 46 9.57 -12.96 8.63
C ASP A 46 8.68 -11.73 8.90
N SER A 47 8.74 -10.70 8.04
CA SER A 47 7.91 -9.50 8.18
C SER A 47 6.65 -9.57 7.31
N PRO A 48 5.45 -9.24 7.83
CA PRO A 48 4.25 -9.17 7.01
C PRO A 48 4.35 -8.02 5.98
N LEU A 49 3.81 -8.27 4.80
CA LEU A 49 3.60 -7.22 3.80
C LEU A 49 2.53 -6.25 4.29
N ALA A 50 2.78 -4.97 4.09
CA ALA A 50 1.99 -3.92 4.74
C ALA A 50 0.80 -3.42 3.94
N ALA A 51 0.88 -3.52 2.61
CA ALA A 51 -0.09 -2.93 1.70
C ALA A 51 -0.25 -3.75 0.41
N THR A 52 -1.10 -3.27 -0.50
CA THR A 52 -1.27 -3.91 -1.81
C THR A 52 0.04 -3.75 -2.61
N PRO A 53 0.61 -4.84 -3.13
CA PRO A 53 1.82 -4.74 -3.95
C PRO A 53 1.51 -4.07 -5.30
N THR A 54 2.55 -3.57 -5.95
CA THR A 54 2.46 -2.92 -7.27
C THR A 54 3.17 -3.75 -8.33
N PHE A 55 2.66 -3.72 -9.55
CA PHE A 55 3.25 -4.42 -10.69
C PHE A 55 3.99 -3.44 -11.60
N PHE A 56 5.29 -3.64 -11.81
CA PHE A 56 6.15 -2.76 -12.60
C PHE A 56 7.43 -3.49 -13.05
N ASP A 57 7.94 -3.21 -14.24
CA ASP A 57 9.22 -3.75 -14.75
C ASP A 57 10.38 -2.99 -14.10
N VAL A 58 11.00 -3.59 -13.07
CA VAL A 58 11.99 -2.91 -12.21
C VAL A 58 13.38 -2.97 -12.82
N ASP A 59 13.75 -4.09 -13.44
CA ASP A 59 15.09 -4.30 -13.99
C ASP A 59 15.21 -3.99 -15.50
N GLY A 60 14.09 -3.71 -16.16
CA GLY A 60 14.03 -3.32 -17.56
C GLY A 60 14.14 -4.50 -18.52
N ASP A 61 13.84 -5.72 -18.08
CA ASP A 61 13.91 -6.93 -18.90
C ASP A 61 12.68 -7.13 -19.81
N GLY A 62 11.64 -6.30 -19.64
CA GLY A 62 10.40 -6.34 -20.39
C GLY A 62 9.30 -7.23 -19.77
N TYR A 63 9.57 -7.87 -18.64
CA TYR A 63 8.62 -8.58 -17.81
C TYR A 63 8.30 -7.75 -16.57
N GLY A 64 7.07 -7.85 -16.08
CA GLY A 64 6.68 -7.09 -14.89
C GLY A 64 7.04 -7.83 -13.60
N ASP A 65 7.56 -7.07 -12.65
CA ASP A 65 7.90 -7.52 -11.30
C ASP A 65 6.83 -7.07 -10.30
N ILE A 66 6.87 -7.67 -9.12
CA ILE A 66 5.97 -7.37 -8.01
C ILE A 66 6.78 -6.66 -6.92
N VAL A 67 6.42 -5.39 -6.69
CA VAL A 67 7.02 -4.55 -5.64
C VAL A 67 6.12 -4.55 -4.40
N ALA A 68 6.67 -4.99 -3.28
CA ALA A 68 5.93 -5.26 -2.06
C ALA A 68 6.62 -4.66 -0.81
N PRO A 69 6.05 -3.60 -0.20
CA PRO A 69 6.58 -3.03 1.03
C PRO A 69 6.17 -3.86 2.27
N SER A 70 7.07 -3.97 3.24
CA SER A 70 6.86 -4.64 4.52
C SER A 70 6.70 -3.67 5.69
N PHE A 71 6.15 -4.15 6.80
CA PHE A 71 6.07 -3.37 8.04
C PHE A 71 7.44 -3.17 8.71
N SER A 72 8.46 -3.92 8.30
CA SER A 72 9.81 -3.84 8.87
C SER A 72 10.74 -2.89 8.11
N GLY A 73 10.20 -2.05 7.22
CA GLY A 73 10.98 -1.09 6.46
C GLY A 73 11.74 -1.68 5.27
N GLU A 74 11.37 -2.89 4.86
CA GLU A 74 11.89 -3.50 3.64
C GLU A 74 10.91 -3.23 2.50
N VAL A 75 11.43 -2.98 1.30
CA VAL A 75 10.65 -3.04 0.07
C VAL A 75 11.27 -4.12 -0.77
N TRP A 76 10.47 -5.10 -1.15
CA TRP A 76 10.90 -6.24 -1.95
C TRP A 76 10.48 -6.04 -3.39
N SER A 77 11.30 -6.53 -4.33
CA SER A 77 10.90 -6.74 -5.72
C SER A 77 11.14 -8.20 -6.07
N VAL A 78 10.14 -8.84 -6.70
CA VAL A 78 10.24 -10.22 -7.19
C VAL A 78 9.75 -10.32 -8.62
N HIS A 79 10.45 -11.12 -9.43
CA HIS A 79 10.07 -11.39 -10.81
C HIS A 79 8.68 -12.00 -10.90
N GLY A 80 7.80 -11.42 -11.71
CA GLY A 80 6.44 -11.90 -11.88
C GLY A 80 6.36 -13.30 -12.49
N GLU A 81 7.35 -13.68 -13.31
CA GLU A 81 7.38 -14.99 -13.96
C GLU A 81 7.82 -16.14 -13.04
N SER A 82 8.75 -15.89 -12.13
CA SER A 82 9.46 -16.94 -11.39
C SER A 82 9.32 -16.82 -9.87
N GLY A 83 8.98 -15.64 -9.36
CA GLY A 83 8.97 -15.35 -7.93
C GLY A 83 10.36 -15.19 -7.33
N HIS A 84 11.42 -15.20 -8.15
CA HIS A 84 12.77 -14.92 -7.68
C HIS A 84 12.91 -13.44 -7.33
N ILE A 85 13.77 -13.14 -6.35
CA ILE A 85 14.05 -11.76 -5.96
C ILE A 85 14.83 -11.08 -7.08
N VAL A 86 14.40 -9.88 -7.45
CA VAL A 86 15.10 -9.05 -8.45
C VAL A 86 16.48 -8.67 -7.93
N ASP A 87 17.48 -8.63 -8.82
CA ASP A 87 18.85 -8.30 -8.45
C ASP A 87 18.94 -6.94 -7.72
N ASN A 88 19.80 -6.90 -6.69
CA ASN A 88 19.99 -5.76 -5.77
C ASN A 88 18.81 -5.44 -4.85
N TRP A 89 17.74 -6.23 -4.81
CA TRP A 89 16.65 -6.08 -3.83
C TRP A 89 16.84 -7.02 -2.62
N PRO A 90 16.33 -6.67 -1.42
CA PRO A 90 15.39 -5.59 -1.10
C PRO A 90 16.03 -4.21 -0.89
N PHE A 91 15.19 -3.17 -0.96
CA PHE A 91 15.48 -1.89 -0.32
C PHE A 91 15.24 -1.98 1.18
N TYR A 92 16.06 -1.30 1.98
CA TYR A 92 15.86 -1.20 3.42
C TYR A 92 15.95 0.24 3.88
N LEU A 93 14.94 0.67 4.62
CA LEU A 93 14.88 1.96 5.28
C LEU A 93 14.75 1.74 6.79
N GLU A 94 15.86 1.97 7.49
CA GLU A 94 15.95 1.73 8.94
C GLU A 94 14.84 2.42 9.73
N GLU A 95 14.27 1.67 10.67
CA GLU A 95 13.31 2.13 11.68
C GLU A 95 12.00 2.75 11.14
N ARG A 96 11.68 2.56 9.86
CA ARG A 96 10.45 3.10 9.26
C ARG A 96 9.56 2.00 8.71
N ALA A 97 8.31 1.97 9.13
CA ALA A 97 7.33 1.06 8.55
C ALA A 97 6.66 1.71 7.34
N PHE A 98 6.46 0.94 6.27
CA PHE A 98 5.59 1.36 5.17
C PHE A 98 4.17 0.88 5.45
N HIS A 99 3.17 1.71 5.18
CA HIS A 99 1.75 1.38 5.44
C HIS A 99 0.84 1.60 4.23
N SER A 100 1.44 1.98 3.09
CA SER A 100 0.72 2.38 1.89
C SER A 100 1.18 1.55 0.69
N SER A 101 0.27 1.37 -0.26
CA SER A 101 0.60 0.75 -1.54
C SER A 101 1.56 1.68 -2.29
N PRO A 102 2.64 1.15 -2.89
CA PRO A 102 3.54 1.96 -3.71
C PRO A 102 2.78 2.62 -4.86
N LEU A 103 3.19 3.83 -5.25
CA LEU A 103 2.76 4.45 -6.51
C LEU A 103 3.98 4.63 -7.41
N VAL A 104 3.79 4.46 -8.71
CA VAL A 104 4.87 4.62 -9.70
C VAL A 104 4.66 5.94 -10.45
N TYR A 105 5.65 6.82 -10.40
CA TYR A 105 5.57 8.12 -11.08
C TYR A 105 6.96 8.73 -11.27
N ASP A 106 7.14 9.49 -12.35
CA ASP A 106 8.37 10.27 -12.63
C ASP A 106 8.25 11.61 -11.90
N VAL A 107 8.88 11.70 -10.73
CA VAL A 107 8.68 12.82 -9.81
C VAL A 107 9.55 14.00 -10.19
N ASN A 108 10.77 13.73 -10.66
CA ASN A 108 11.76 14.75 -11.00
C ASN A 108 11.73 15.15 -12.49
N LYS A 109 10.92 14.48 -13.32
CA LYS A 109 10.77 14.67 -14.77
C LYS A 109 12.02 14.35 -15.57
N ASP A 110 12.83 13.40 -15.11
CA ASP A 110 14.02 12.94 -15.82
C ASP A 110 13.75 11.79 -16.80
N GLY A 111 12.52 11.27 -16.83
CA GLY A 111 12.09 10.16 -17.67
C GLY A 111 12.28 8.78 -17.03
N VAL A 112 12.80 8.71 -15.80
CA VAL A 112 12.87 7.52 -14.97
C VAL A 112 11.71 7.55 -13.97
N LEU A 113 11.15 6.37 -13.66
CA LEU A 113 10.03 6.26 -12.72
C LEU A 113 10.54 5.91 -11.32
N GLU A 114 9.95 6.57 -10.31
CA GLU A 114 10.20 6.28 -8.90
C GLU A 114 8.99 5.61 -8.23
N PHE A 115 9.26 4.83 -7.20
CA PHE A 115 8.28 4.35 -6.23
C PHE A 115 8.07 5.38 -5.13
N LEU A 116 6.84 5.86 -5.01
CA LEU A 116 6.38 6.72 -3.92
C LEU A 116 5.89 5.84 -2.78
N LEU A 117 6.50 6.02 -1.60
CA LEU A 117 6.21 5.23 -0.42
C LEU A 117 5.95 6.14 0.77
N ALA A 118 4.79 6.00 1.42
CA ALA A 118 4.49 6.70 2.66
C ALA A 118 4.90 5.84 3.88
N THR A 119 5.69 6.46 4.75
CA THR A 119 6.17 5.88 6.01
C THR A 119 5.21 6.19 7.17
N SER A 120 5.29 5.39 8.24
CA SER A 120 4.57 5.58 9.50
C SER A 120 4.79 6.95 10.13
N ASP A 121 5.94 7.57 9.85
CA ASP A 121 6.33 8.86 10.44
C ASP A 121 5.75 10.05 9.67
N GLY A 122 4.91 9.82 8.65
CA GLY A 122 4.35 10.86 7.80
C GLY A 122 5.38 11.44 6.83
N GLU A 123 6.39 10.67 6.42
CA GLU A 123 7.31 11.04 5.35
C GLU A 123 6.97 10.25 4.08
N ILE A 124 6.90 10.94 2.93
CA ILE A 124 6.87 10.32 1.61
C ILE A 124 8.31 10.28 1.11
N VAL A 125 8.77 9.07 0.81
CA VAL A 125 10.07 8.82 0.20
C VAL A 125 9.88 8.36 -1.25
N PHE A 126 10.90 8.64 -2.06
CA PHE A 126 10.94 8.34 -3.49
C PHE A 126 12.11 7.38 -3.73
N LEU A 127 11.81 6.18 -4.18
CA LEU A 127 12.76 5.10 -4.37
C LEU A 127 12.90 4.81 -5.87
N HIS A 128 14.10 4.96 -6.41
CA HIS A 128 14.42 4.55 -7.77
C HIS A 128 14.43 3.03 -7.91
N THR A 129 14.23 2.55 -9.14
CA THR A 129 14.30 1.12 -9.49
C THR A 129 15.65 0.48 -9.21
N ASN A 130 16.73 1.27 -9.23
CA ASN A 130 18.10 0.86 -8.90
C ASN A 130 18.39 0.72 -7.39
N ASN A 131 17.34 0.69 -6.56
CA ASN A 131 17.43 0.57 -5.11
C ASN A 131 18.11 1.77 -4.39
N SER A 132 17.97 2.98 -4.94
CA SER A 132 18.47 4.22 -4.31
C SER A 132 17.35 5.23 -4.04
N LEU A 133 17.50 6.01 -2.96
CA LEU A 133 16.56 7.09 -2.67
C LEU A 133 16.88 8.31 -3.53
N LEU A 134 15.83 8.94 -4.07
CA LEU A 134 15.94 10.27 -4.66
C LEU A 134 16.19 11.28 -3.52
N HIS A 135 17.45 11.65 -3.34
CA HIS A 135 17.87 12.54 -2.26
C HIS A 135 17.42 13.98 -2.49
N GLY A 136 16.94 14.63 -1.43
CA GLY A 136 16.54 16.05 -1.45
C GLY A 136 15.06 16.31 -1.76
N GLU A 137 14.32 15.29 -2.19
CA GLU A 137 12.91 15.42 -2.58
C GLU A 137 11.93 14.83 -1.56
N THR A 138 12.37 14.32 -0.40
CA THR A 138 11.43 13.72 0.57
C THR A 138 10.42 14.75 1.10
N ILE A 139 9.15 14.34 1.19
CA ILE A 139 8.07 15.21 1.64
C ILE A 139 7.68 14.81 3.06
N LYS A 140 7.96 15.68 4.03
CA LYS A 140 7.47 15.50 5.40
C LYS A 140 6.09 16.13 5.54
N ILE A 141 5.10 15.29 5.79
CA ILE A 141 3.74 15.72 6.11
C ILE A 141 3.70 16.09 7.59
N ALA A 142 3.38 17.35 7.90
CA ALA A 142 3.23 17.80 9.27
C ALA A 142 2.04 17.09 9.95
N PRO A 143 2.15 16.66 11.22
CA PRO A 143 1.04 16.07 11.94
C PRO A 143 -0.16 17.03 11.99
N LEU A 144 -1.34 16.54 11.58
CA LEU A 144 -2.58 17.30 11.69
C LEU A 144 -3.01 17.34 13.16
N LYS A 145 -3.01 18.53 13.77
CA LYS A 145 -3.50 18.73 15.14
C LYS A 145 -5.03 18.75 15.12
N VAL A 146 -5.62 17.73 15.73
CA VAL A 146 -7.08 17.57 15.81
C VAL A 146 -7.54 17.81 17.26
N ARG A 147 -8.61 18.60 17.45
CA ARG A 147 -9.21 18.83 18.77
C ARG A 147 -9.77 17.53 19.37
N ARG A 148 -9.83 17.45 20.70
CA ARG A 148 -10.36 16.28 21.43
C ARG A 148 -11.81 15.96 21.04
N GLU A 149 -12.58 16.99 20.73
CA GLU A 149 -13.99 16.94 20.37
C GLU A 149 -14.25 17.01 18.86
N TRP A 150 -13.31 16.58 18.02
CA TRP A 150 -13.40 16.65 16.55
C TRP A 150 -14.66 16.05 15.94
N TYR A 151 -15.30 15.10 16.63
CA TYR A 151 -16.57 14.49 16.22
C TYR A 151 -17.78 15.43 16.40
N LYS A 152 -17.61 16.54 17.12
CA LYS A 152 -18.58 17.64 17.16
C LYS A 152 -18.33 18.51 15.94
N LEU A 153 -19.04 18.21 14.87
CA LEU A 153 -18.96 18.93 13.60
C LEU A 153 -19.53 20.35 13.78
N ASP A 154 -18.63 21.29 14.08
CA ASP A 154 -18.90 22.72 13.99
C ASP A 154 -18.44 23.20 12.60
N LYS A 155 -19.37 23.77 11.84
CA LYS A 155 -19.12 24.24 10.48
C LYS A 155 -18.00 25.29 10.45
N GLU A 156 -17.95 26.18 11.45
CA GLU A 156 -16.93 27.23 11.53
C GLU A 156 -15.53 26.63 11.76
N TYR A 157 -15.44 25.58 12.57
CA TYR A 157 -14.20 24.84 12.80
C TYR A 157 -13.72 24.06 11.58
N ILE A 158 -14.65 23.42 10.84
CA ILE A 158 -14.34 22.70 9.59
C ILE A 158 -13.79 23.68 8.55
N ASP A 159 -14.46 24.82 8.34
CA ASP A 159 -14.05 25.84 7.39
C ASP A 159 -12.67 26.42 7.75
N LYS A 160 -12.40 26.61 9.05
CA LYS A 160 -11.08 27.05 9.55
C LYS A 160 -9.98 26.04 9.24
N ILE A 161 -10.19 24.74 9.51
CA ILE A 161 -9.21 23.70 9.20
C ILE A 161 -8.98 23.59 7.71
N ALA A 162 -10.05 23.61 6.90
CA ALA A 162 -9.94 23.53 5.44
C ALA A 162 -9.10 24.70 4.89
N HIS A 163 -9.29 25.90 5.42
CA HIS A 163 -8.48 27.06 5.06
C HIS A 163 -7.02 26.96 5.54
N GLU A 164 -6.77 26.42 6.74
CA GLU A 164 -5.41 26.24 7.27
C GLU A 164 -4.64 25.13 6.52
N LEU A 165 -5.30 24.02 6.21
CA LEU A 165 -4.79 22.97 5.32
C LEU A 165 -4.54 23.51 3.90
N GLY A 166 -5.46 24.32 3.37
CA GLY A 166 -5.29 24.96 2.06
C GLY A 166 -4.07 25.89 1.99
N LYS A 167 -3.73 26.57 3.11
CA LYS A 167 -2.48 27.34 3.22
C LYS A 167 -1.25 26.46 3.32
N GLN A 168 -1.32 25.34 4.04
CA GLN A 168 -0.21 24.38 4.13
C GLN A 168 0.06 23.67 2.80
N LEU A 169 -1.00 23.41 2.03
CA LEU A 169 -0.93 22.81 0.70
C LEU A 169 -0.72 23.85 -0.41
N GLY A 170 -0.67 25.15 -0.07
CA GLY A 170 -0.67 26.30 -0.97
C GLY A 170 0.56 26.51 -1.86
N ASP A 171 1.48 25.54 -1.91
CA ASP A 171 2.60 25.46 -2.87
C ASP A 171 2.66 24.10 -3.60
N SER A 172 1.69 23.20 -3.36
CA SER A 172 1.70 21.81 -3.84
C SER A 172 0.87 21.59 -5.11
N GLU A 173 0.87 22.55 -6.05
CA GLU A 173 0.29 22.35 -7.40
C GLU A 173 1.08 21.34 -8.27
N ARG A 174 2.12 20.69 -7.72
CA ARG A 174 3.04 19.79 -8.45
C ARG A 174 2.66 18.31 -8.48
N LEU A 175 1.74 17.84 -7.63
CA LEU A 175 1.37 16.42 -7.60
C LEU A 175 0.00 16.20 -8.24
N ARG A 176 -0.02 16.15 -9.58
CA ARG A 176 -1.12 15.54 -10.32
C ARG A 176 -0.77 14.07 -10.51
N ILE A 177 -1.44 13.18 -9.77
CA ILE A 177 -1.43 11.74 -10.07
C ILE A 177 -2.16 11.58 -11.39
N VAL A 178 -1.41 11.37 -12.46
CA VAL A 178 -1.98 11.02 -13.77
C VAL A 178 -2.31 9.54 -13.68
N SER A 179 -3.59 9.20 -13.58
CA SER A 179 -4.04 7.84 -13.82
C SER A 179 -3.76 7.52 -15.29
N GLY A 180 -2.87 6.57 -15.54
CA GLY A 180 -2.62 6.05 -16.90
C GLY A 180 -3.90 5.48 -17.49
N GLU A 181 -4.18 5.84 -18.75
CA GLU A 181 -5.13 5.14 -19.63
C GLU A 181 -4.58 3.78 -20.06
#